data_AF-A0A9K3GL04-F1
#
_entry.id   AF-A0A9K3GL04-F1
#
_cell.length_a   1.000
_cell.length_b   1.000
_cell.length_c   1.000
_cell.angle_alpha   90.00
_cell.angle_beta   90.00
_cell.angle_gamma   90.00
#
_symmetry.space_group_name_H-M   'P 1'
#
loop_
_entity.id
_entity.type
_entity.pdbx_description
1 polymer ?
#
loop_
_entity_poly.entity_id
_entity_poly.type
_entity_poly.pdbx_seq_one_letter_code
_entity_poly.pdbx_strand_id
1 'polypeptide(L)'
;MTRGKKFLLALYVILIALATVFRGTIGGLVCMWLMIALVVIHTLEVVKDFPLCKAAASDASVGGTLPYHMLCVLAFGVIHTVPLKHALGQSQAQALQ
;
A
#
# COMPACT_ATOMS: atom_id res chain seq x y z
N MET A 1 12.13 0.02 4.14
CA MET A 1 10.96 -0.09 5.05
C MET A 1 10.95 1.12 5.98
N THR A 2 10.03 2.07 5.81
CA THR A 2 10.04 3.34 6.57
C THR A 2 9.59 3.17 8.01
N ARG A 3 9.93 4.13 8.88
CA ARG A 3 9.55 4.14 10.31
C ARG A 3 8.04 4.00 10.51
N GLY A 4 7.25 4.67 9.67
CA GLY A 4 5.78 4.60 9.69
C GLY A 4 5.21 3.20 9.44
N LYS A 5 5.84 2.41 8.57
CA LYS A 5 5.37 1.03 8.28
C LYS A 5 5.87 -0.01 9.27
N LYS A 6 7.03 0.22 9.91
CA LYS A 6 7.41 -0.57 11.10
C LYS A 6 6.41 -0.35 12.23
N PHE A 7 5.98 0.89 12.44
CA PHE A 7 4.95 1.23 13.42
C PHE A 7 3.59 0.62 13.06
N LEU A 8 3.17 0.70 11.80
CA LEU A 8 1.88 0.13 11.36
C LEU A 8 1.86 -1.40 11.43
N LEU A 9 2.97 -2.06 11.10
CA LEU A 9 3.12 -3.50 11.28
C LEU A 9 3.08 -3.89 12.77
N ALA A 10 3.78 -3.14 13.63
CA ALA A 10 3.73 -3.34 15.07
C ALA A 10 2.31 -3.12 15.61
N LEU A 11 1.58 -2.12 15.12
CA LEU A 11 0.19 -1.85 15.46
C LEU A 11 -0.72 -3.03 15.07
N TYR A 12 -0.54 -3.61 13.88
CA TYR A 12 -1.27 -4.82 13.48
C TYR A 12 -1.01 -5.99 14.43
N VAL A 13 0.27 -6.25 14.77
CA VAL A 13 0.63 -7.32 15.71
C VAL A 13 -0.02 -7.11 17.08
N ILE A 14 -0.01 -5.87 17.58
CA ILE A 14 -0.64 -5.49 18.85
C ILE A 14 -2.16 -5.66 18.78
N LEU A 15 -2.81 -5.21 17.71
CA LEU A 15 -4.25 -5.33 17.51
C LEU A 15 -4.69 -6.80 17.39
N ILE A 16 -3.91 -7.65 16.72
CA ILE A 16 -4.16 -9.10 16.65
C ILE A 16 -4.00 -9.73 18.02
N ALA A 17 -2.94 -9.40 18.77
CA ALA A 17 -2.72 -9.91 20.11
C ALA A 17 -3.86 -9.49 21.06
N LEU A 18 -4.29 -8.23 21.01
CA LEU A 18 -5.42 -7.75 21.81
C LEU A 18 -6.74 -8.40 21.39
N ALA A 19 -7.02 -8.54 20.09
CA ALA A 19 -8.24 -9.18 19.60
C ALA A 19 -8.33 -10.68 19.99
N THR A 20 -7.19 -11.36 20.05
CA THR A 20 -7.13 -12.78 20.47
C THR A 20 -7.23 -12.94 21.98
N VAL A 21 -6.57 -12.08 22.77
CA VAL A 21 -6.62 -12.13 24.25
C VAL A 21 -7.97 -11.69 24.78
N PHE A 22 -8.58 -10.65 24.20
CA PHE A 22 -9.86 -10.07 24.64
C PHE A 22 -11.07 -10.60 23.84
N ARG A 23 -10.98 -11.81 23.30
CA ARG A 23 -12.00 -12.41 22.45
C ARG A 23 -13.36 -12.49 23.16
N GLY A 24 -14.41 -11.98 22.54
CA GLY A 24 -15.77 -11.96 23.10
C GLY A 24 -16.07 -10.78 24.03
N THR A 25 -15.11 -9.89 24.27
CA THR A 25 -15.34 -8.62 24.99
C THR A 25 -15.50 -7.46 24.00
N ILE A 26 -16.07 -6.35 24.48
CA ILE A 26 -16.22 -5.11 23.71
C ILE A 26 -14.84 -4.62 23.21
N GLY A 27 -13.78 -4.74 24.02
CA GLY A 27 -12.43 -4.34 23.64
C GLY A 27 -11.84 -5.17 22.48
N GLY A 28 -12.07 -6.49 22.49
CA GLY A 28 -11.69 -7.35 21.37
C GLY A 28 -12.47 -7.04 20.09
N LEU A 29 -13.77 -6.70 20.22
CA LEU A 29 -14.61 -6.29 19.10
C LEU A 29 -14.07 -5.00 18.45
N VAL A 30 -13.77 -3.98 19.25
CA VAL A 30 -13.23 -2.70 18.77
C VAL A 30 -11.88 -2.90 18.05
N CYS A 31 -11.00 -3.77 18.57
CA CYS A 31 -9.74 -4.10 17.90
C CYS A 31 -9.96 -4.76 16.52
N MET A 32 -10.94 -5.66 16.40
CA MET A 32 -11.33 -6.27 15.13
C MET A 32 -11.87 -5.23 14.14
N TRP A 33 -12.73 -4.31 14.58
CA TRP A 33 -13.25 -3.22 13.74
C TRP A 33 -12.13 -2.29 13.24
N LEU A 34 -11.18 -1.94 14.11
CA LEU A 34 -10.02 -1.12 13.73
C LEU A 34 -9.13 -1.83 12.70
N MET A 35 -8.90 -3.13 12.87
CA MET A 35 -8.18 -3.94 11.88
C MET A 35 -8.87 -3.93 10.53
N ILE A 36 -10.18 -4.15 10.50
CA ILE A 36 -10.98 -4.12 9.25
C ILE A 36 -10.88 -2.74 8.61
N ALA A 37 -11.02 -1.65 9.38
CA ALA A 37 -10.91 -0.30 8.85
C ALA A 37 -9.53 -0.03 8.23
N LEU A 38 -8.44 -0.47 8.88
CA LEU A 38 -7.09 -0.33 8.33
C LEU A 38 -6.89 -1.12 7.04
N VAL A 39 -7.42 -2.34 6.96
CA VAL A 39 -7.39 -3.16 5.73
C VAL A 39 -8.16 -2.45 4.60
N VAL A 40 -9.34 -1.90 4.89
CA VAL A 40 -10.16 -1.17 3.91
C VAL A 40 -9.42 0.05 3.39
N ILE A 41 -8.81 0.85 4.26
CA ILE A 41 -8.04 2.04 3.86
C ILE A 41 -6.89 1.65 2.92
N HIS A 42 -6.11 0.62 3.26
CA HIS A 42 -5.02 0.16 2.39
C HIS A 42 -5.51 -0.41 1.06
N THR A 43 -6.66 -1.09 1.07
CA THR A 43 -7.27 -1.58 -0.17
C THR A 43 -7.68 -0.40 -1.06
N LEU A 44 -8.27 0.66 -0.49
CA LEU A 44 -8.62 1.88 -1.23
C LEU A 44 -7.41 2.61 -1.79
N GLU A 45 -6.30 2.69 -1.04
CA GLU A 45 -5.03 3.26 -1.54
C GLU A 45 -4.52 2.48 -2.74
N VAL A 46 -4.51 1.14 -2.66
CA VAL A 46 -4.08 0.27 -3.76
C VAL A 46 -4.99 0.42 -4.98
N VAL A 47 -6.31 0.53 -4.79
CA VAL A 47 -7.27 0.76 -5.89
C VAL A 47 -7.06 2.13 -6.53
N LYS A 48 -6.83 3.17 -5.74
CA LYS A 48 -6.55 4.53 -6.24
C LYS A 48 -5.25 4.59 -7.05
N ASP A 49 -4.22 3.89 -6.62
CA ASP A 49 -2.91 3.86 -7.28
C ASP A 49 -2.80 2.73 -8.33
N PHE A 50 -3.83 1.91 -8.50
CA PHE A 50 -3.92 0.88 -9.53
C PHE A 50 -3.70 1.40 -10.96
N PRO A 51 -4.35 2.49 -11.44
CA PRO A 51 -4.08 3.02 -12.77
C PRO A 51 -2.62 3.44 -12.95
N LEU A 52 -1.98 3.93 -11.89
CA LEU A 52 -0.56 4.28 -11.91
C LEU A 52 0.32 3.04 -12.04
N CYS A 53 0.03 2.00 -11.26
CA CYS A 53 0.73 0.72 -11.32
C CYS A 53 0.55 0.04 -12.68
N LYS A 54 -0.64 0.16 -13.28
CA LYS A 54 -0.94 -0.36 -14.61
C LYS A 54 -0.18 0.38 -15.70
N ALA A 55 -0.12 1.71 -15.64
CA ALA A 55 0.67 2.50 -16.57
C ALA A 55 2.17 2.16 -16.48
N ALA A 56 2.71 2.05 -15.26
CA ALA A 56 4.09 1.66 -15.02
C ALA A 56 4.40 0.25 -15.54
N ALA A 57 3.50 -0.71 -15.32
CA ALA A 57 3.67 -2.08 -15.79
C ALA A 57 3.61 -2.22 -17.33
N SER A 58 2.91 -1.32 -18.02
CA SER A 58 2.88 -1.27 -19.49
C SER A 58 4.06 -0.50 -20.10
N ASP A 59 4.79 0.27 -19.30
CA ASP A 59 5.91 1.08 -19.76
C ASP A 59 7.22 0.30 -19.63
N ALA A 60 7.78 -0.10 -20.78
CA ALA A 60 9.01 -0.87 -20.86
C ALA A 60 10.22 -0.13 -20.27
N SER A 61 10.18 1.21 -20.16
CA SER A 61 11.26 2.02 -19.59
C SER A 61 11.28 2.03 -18.06
N VAL A 62 10.12 1.83 -17.43
CA VAL A 62 9.97 1.82 -15.96
C VAL A 62 10.29 0.44 -15.40
N GLY A 63 9.90 -0.60 -16.13
CA GLY A 63 10.19 -2.00 -15.80
C GLY A 63 9.43 -2.52 -14.56
N GLY A 64 9.29 -3.84 -14.50
CA GLY A 64 8.53 -4.52 -13.46
C GLY A 64 7.15 -4.96 -13.92
N THR A 65 6.46 -5.69 -13.05
CA THR A 65 5.13 -6.26 -13.35
C THR A 65 4.05 -5.55 -12.53
N LEU A 66 2.80 -5.60 -12.99
CA LEU A 66 1.66 -5.02 -12.27
C LEU A 66 1.57 -5.53 -10.81
N PRO A 67 1.69 -6.85 -10.53
CA PRO A 67 1.68 -7.34 -9.16
C PRO A 67 2.81 -6.77 -8.32
N TYR A 68 4.01 -6.60 -8.90
CA TYR A 68 5.15 -6.02 -8.22
C TYR A 68 4.88 -4.58 -7.79
N HIS A 69 4.38 -3.73 -8.70
CA HIS A 69 4.06 -2.35 -8.34
C HIS A 69 2.93 -2.25 -7.33
N MET A 70 1.90 -3.10 -7.42
CA MET A 70 0.83 -3.14 -6.41
C MET A 70 1.35 -3.56 -5.03
N LEU A 71 2.26 -4.55 -4.98
CA LEU A 71 2.93 -4.96 -3.75
C LEU A 71 3.80 -3.84 -3.20
N CYS A 72 4.50 -3.09 -4.07
CA CYS A 72 5.28 -1.93 -3.67
C CYS A 72 4.40 -0.74 -3.22
N VAL A 73 3.21 -0.52 -3.78
CA VAL A 73 2.26 0.47 -3.25
C VAL A 73 1.71 0.01 -1.91
N LEU A 74 1.37 -1.26 -1.76
CA LEU A 74 0.96 -1.81 -0.46
C LEU A 74 2.10 -1.70 0.58
N ALA A 75 3.34 -2.01 0.19
CA ALA A 75 4.51 -2.07 1.05
C ALA A 75 5.20 -0.71 1.27
N PHE A 76 5.06 0.27 0.38
CA PHE A 76 5.73 1.59 0.45
C PHE A 76 4.81 2.81 0.22
N GLY A 77 3.61 2.62 -0.32
CA GLY A 77 2.57 3.65 -0.45
C GLY A 77 3.04 4.82 -1.31
N VAL A 78 2.79 6.03 -0.83
CA VAL A 78 3.18 7.31 -1.47
C VAL A 78 4.66 7.36 -1.85
N ILE A 79 5.52 6.71 -1.08
CA ILE A 79 6.98 6.72 -1.31
C ILE A 79 7.35 5.93 -2.56
N HIS A 80 6.55 4.94 -2.95
CA HIS A 80 6.73 4.25 -4.23
C HIS A 80 6.02 4.99 -5.36
N THR A 81 4.85 5.60 -5.11
CA THR A 81 4.08 6.25 -6.18
C THR A 81 4.65 7.59 -6.65
N VAL A 82 5.37 8.34 -5.81
CA VAL A 82 6.08 9.58 -6.21
C VAL A 82 7.18 9.32 -7.25
N PRO A 83 8.17 8.44 -7.00
CA PRO A 83 9.19 8.13 -8.00
C PRO A 83 8.59 7.41 -9.22
N LEU A 84 7.55 6.58 -9.03
CA LEU A 84 6.87 5.93 -10.16
C LEU A 84 6.17 6.96 -11.08
N LYS A 85 5.52 7.97 -10.50
CA LYS A 85 4.94 9.11 -11.25
C LYS A 85 6.02 9.89 -11.99
N HIS A 86 7.16 10.12 -11.35
CA HIS A 86 8.27 10.85 -11.97
C HIS A 86 8.85 10.07 -13.15
N ALA A 87 9.09 8.76 -12.99
CA ALA A 87 9.59 7.89 -14.05
C ALA A 87 8.64 7.85 -15.26
N LEU A 88 7.33 7.67 -15.01
CA LEU A 88 6.30 7.73 -16.06
C LEU A 88 6.26 9.10 -16.75
N GLY A 89 6.38 10.20 -16.00
CA GLY A 89 6.41 11.55 -16.56
C GLY A 89 7.64 11.81 -17.45
N GLN A 90 8.81 11.29 -17.07
CA GLN A 90 10.03 11.40 -17.88
C GLN A 90 9.97 10.55 -19.15
N SER A 91 9.45 9.32 -19.05
CA SER A 91 9.22 8.43 -20.20
C SER A 91 8.33 9.10 -21.26
N GLN A 92 7.20 9.70 -20.83
CA GLN A 92 6.31 10.44 -21.74
C GLN A 92 6.97 11.67 -22.36
N ALA A 93 7.82 12.39 -21.61
CA ALA A 93 8.55 13.54 -22.14
C ALA A 93 9.59 13.15 -23.19
N GLN A 94 10.27 12.00 -23.01
CA GLN A 94 11.24 11.48 -23.98
C GLN A 94 10.57 10.95 -25.25
N ALA A 95 9.35 10.42 -25.18
CA ALA A 95 8.60 9.94 -26.35
C ALA A 95 8.11 11.07 -27.29
N LEU A 96 8.17 12.33 -26.84
CA LEU A 96 7.74 13.51 -27.61
C LEU A 96 8.90 14.28 -28.26
N GLN A 97 10.15 13.81 -28.12
CA GLN A 97 11.35 14.37 -28.75
C GLN A 97 11.79 13.51 -29.94
#